data_AF-A0A1I6UNR1-F1
#
_entry.id   AF-A0A1I6UNR1-F1
#
_cell.length_a   1.000
_cell.length_b   1.000
_cell.length_c   1.000
_cell.angle_alpha   90.00
_cell.angle_beta   90.00
_cell.angle_gamma   90.00
#
_symmetry.space_group_name_H-M   'P 1'
#
loop_
_entity.id
_entity.type
_entity.pdbx_description
1 polymer ?
#
loop_
_entity_poly.entity_id
_entity_poly.type
_entity_poly.pdbx_seq_one_letter_code
_entity_poly.pdbx_strand_id
1 'polypeptide(L)'
;MTSDKDYQAIIERDMIPDLDLYMDQVRQLFEKTYADHTRDDKEKILTKTMINNYAKSKLLPPIVNKKYQTEHVMLIQMIYQLKGALSLQDIETVLSYISPSIEDEKKRNHVYDDYVTLMKKQARDAVEMKKAMEADLAREEESLADFFSIASLVQLSAVFRKMAEDRIDTLSEEKTQTETNVSKHDRDS
;
A
#
# COMPACT_ATOMS: atom_id res chain seq x y z
N MET A 1 -23.20 -16.02 -14.98
CA MET A 1 -22.92 -14.72 -14.31
C MET A 1 -21.64 -14.92 -13.51
N THR A 2 -20.48 -14.77 -14.14
CA THR A 2 -19.23 -14.64 -13.40
C THR A 2 -19.33 -13.30 -12.69
N SER A 3 -19.42 -13.33 -11.35
CA SER A 3 -19.17 -12.13 -10.56
C SER A 3 -17.85 -11.54 -11.05
N ASP A 4 -17.81 -10.26 -11.44
CA ASP A 4 -16.53 -9.59 -11.64
C ASP A 4 -15.74 -9.81 -10.35
N LYS A 5 -14.68 -10.60 -10.45
CA LYS A 5 -13.85 -10.93 -9.29
C LYS A 5 -13.22 -9.63 -8.85
N ASP A 6 -13.43 -9.24 -7.59
CA ASP A 6 -12.70 -8.12 -7.03
C ASP A 6 -11.24 -8.56 -6.86
N TYR A 7 -10.34 -7.86 -7.53
CA TYR A 7 -8.90 -8.13 -7.47
C TYR A 7 -8.21 -7.27 -6.41
N GLN A 8 -8.95 -6.50 -5.62
CA GLN A 8 -8.39 -5.61 -4.61
C GLN A 8 -9.22 -5.57 -3.33
N ALA A 9 -8.60 -6.03 -2.25
CA ALA A 9 -9.04 -5.68 -0.90
C ALA A 9 -8.46 -4.33 -0.49
N ILE A 10 -9.32 -3.49 0.09
CA ILE A 10 -8.93 -2.21 0.67
C ILE A 10 -9.89 -1.84 1.80
N ILE A 11 -9.36 -1.34 2.91
CA ILE A 11 -10.17 -0.79 4.00
C ILE A 11 -10.53 0.65 3.63
N GLU A 12 -11.82 0.95 3.56
CA GLU A 12 -12.32 2.31 3.38
C GLU A 12 -12.50 2.99 4.73
N ARG A 13 -12.51 4.33 4.76
CA ARG A 13 -12.62 5.07 6.02
C ARG A 13 -13.92 4.78 6.77
N ASP A 14 -15.03 4.60 6.06
CA ASP A 14 -16.34 4.26 6.63
C ASP A 14 -16.42 2.85 7.23
N MET A 15 -15.48 1.96 6.87
CA MET A 15 -15.32 0.65 7.50
C MET A 15 -14.59 0.73 8.86
N ILE A 16 -13.90 1.85 9.13
CA ILE A 16 -13.17 2.06 10.38
C ILE A 16 -14.15 2.61 11.42
N PRO A 17 -14.37 1.91 12.55
CA PRO A 17 -15.26 2.39 13.60
C PRO A 17 -14.82 3.74 14.17
N ASP A 18 -15.78 4.59 14.51
CA ASP A 18 -15.56 5.86 15.21
C ASP A 18 -15.31 5.65 16.72
N LEU A 19 -14.33 4.78 17.02
CA LEU A 19 -13.84 4.51 18.38
C LEU A 19 -12.42 3.92 18.32
N ASP A 20 -11.69 4.14 19.41
CA ASP A 20 -10.36 3.58 19.62
C ASP A 20 -10.37 2.03 19.67
N LEU A 21 -9.60 1.40 18.79
CA LEU A 21 -9.55 -0.06 18.65
C LEU A 21 -8.42 -0.68 19.47
N TYR A 22 -8.66 -1.85 20.06
CA TYR A 22 -7.59 -2.72 20.53
C TYR A 22 -6.92 -3.43 19.34
N MET A 23 -5.65 -3.83 19.52
CA MET A 23 -4.87 -4.51 18.48
C MET A 23 -5.60 -5.69 17.81
N ASP A 24 -6.31 -6.52 18.58
CA ASP A 24 -7.03 -7.66 18.02
C ASP A 24 -8.25 -7.24 17.18
N GLN A 25 -8.87 -6.08 17.47
CA GLN A 25 -9.94 -5.52 16.63
C GLN A 25 -9.39 -4.97 15.31
N VAL A 26 -8.22 -4.31 15.34
CA VAL A 26 -7.52 -3.91 14.10
C VAL A 26 -7.24 -5.15 13.24
N ARG A 27 -6.72 -6.22 13.84
CA ARG A 27 -6.47 -7.47 13.11
C ARG A 27 -7.73 -8.09 12.53
N GLN A 28 -8.84 -8.11 13.28
CA GLN A 28 -10.12 -8.62 12.79
C GLN A 28 -10.66 -7.79 11.61
N LEU A 29 -10.50 -6.47 11.62
CA LEU A 29 -10.87 -5.62 10.50
C LEU A 29 -10.09 -5.98 9.23
N PHE A 30 -8.78 -6.20 9.34
CA PHE A 30 -7.96 -6.67 8.22
C PHE A 30 -8.33 -8.08 7.79
N GLU A 31 -8.53 -9.00 8.73
CA GLU A 31 -8.94 -10.37 8.42
C GLU A 31 -10.24 -10.39 7.60
N LYS A 32 -11.26 -9.66 8.07
CA LYS A 32 -12.55 -9.54 7.39
C LYS A 32 -12.42 -8.96 5.98
N THR A 33 -11.47 -8.05 5.77
CA THR A 33 -11.30 -7.35 4.49
C THR A 33 -10.46 -8.15 3.50
N TYR A 34 -9.46 -8.89 3.96
CA TYR A 34 -8.47 -9.55 3.12
C TYR A 34 -8.60 -11.08 3.04
N ALA A 35 -9.47 -11.72 3.84
CA ALA A 35 -9.62 -13.19 3.84
C ALA A 35 -9.86 -13.77 2.45
N ASP A 36 -10.72 -13.15 1.64
CA ASP A 36 -11.02 -13.64 0.28
C ASP A 36 -9.94 -13.28 -0.76
N HIS A 37 -8.88 -12.59 -0.34
CA HIS A 37 -7.79 -12.09 -1.19
C HIS A 37 -6.45 -12.78 -0.89
N THR A 38 -6.40 -13.71 0.05
CA THR A 38 -5.23 -14.56 0.26
C THR A 38 -5.29 -15.78 -0.67
N ARG A 39 -4.12 -16.29 -1.07
CA ARG A 39 -4.05 -17.50 -1.90
C ARG A 39 -4.22 -18.78 -1.08
N ASP A 40 -3.81 -18.73 0.19
CA ASP A 40 -3.85 -19.83 1.15
C ASP A 40 -4.48 -19.31 2.44
N ASP A 41 -5.43 -20.06 3.00
CA ASP A 41 -6.06 -19.77 4.29
C ASP A 41 -5.05 -19.71 5.46
N LYS A 42 -3.84 -20.23 5.26
CA LYS A 42 -2.73 -20.16 6.23
C LYS A 42 -1.92 -18.88 6.14
N GLU A 43 -2.09 -18.08 5.08
CA GLU A 43 -1.39 -16.82 4.91
C GLU A 43 -1.83 -15.84 6.00
N LYS A 44 -0.87 -15.36 6.78
CA LYS A 44 -1.17 -14.43 7.87
C LYS A 44 -1.35 -13.03 7.29
N ILE A 45 -2.59 -12.54 7.28
CA ILE A 45 -2.94 -11.17 6.87
C ILE A 45 -2.23 -10.17 7.78
N LEU A 46 -2.72 -9.92 9.00
CA LEU A 46 -2.11 -8.94 9.90
C LEU A 46 -1.75 -9.56 11.25
N THR A 47 -0.46 -9.62 11.55
CA THR A 47 0.04 -10.19 12.82
C THR A 47 0.36 -9.11 13.85
N LYS A 48 0.32 -9.48 15.15
CA LYS A 48 0.76 -8.59 16.24
C LYS A 48 2.21 -8.13 16.04
N THR A 49 3.08 -9.01 15.54
CA THR A 49 4.48 -8.69 15.26
C THR A 49 4.61 -7.62 14.18
N MET A 50 3.83 -7.70 13.09
CA MET A 50 3.85 -6.68 12.03
C MET A 50 3.46 -5.30 12.58
N ILE A 51 2.34 -5.21 13.29
CA ILE A 51 1.88 -3.94 13.89
C ILE A 51 2.93 -3.37 14.85
N ASN A 52 3.52 -4.22 15.70
CA ASN A 52 4.57 -3.82 16.63
C ASN A 52 5.83 -3.34 15.90
N ASN A 53 6.18 -3.94 14.76
CA ASN A 53 7.33 -3.49 13.97
C ASN A 53 7.06 -2.10 13.38
N TYR A 54 5.86 -1.83 12.88
CA TYR A 54 5.50 -0.50 12.38
C TYR A 54 5.59 0.57 13.48
N ALA A 55 5.08 0.27 14.68
CA ALA A 55 5.20 1.17 15.82
C ALA A 55 6.67 1.40 16.25
N LYS A 56 7.49 0.33 16.30
CA LYS A 56 8.91 0.42 16.67
C LYS A 56 9.74 1.23 15.67
N SER A 57 9.46 1.08 14.38
CA SER A 57 10.06 1.86 13.30
C SER A 57 9.49 3.28 13.18
N LYS A 58 8.61 3.70 14.11
CA LYS A 58 7.98 5.03 14.12
C LYS A 58 7.22 5.36 12.83
N LEU A 59 6.71 4.33 12.14
CA LEU A 59 5.84 4.49 10.97
C LEU A 59 4.39 4.82 11.35
N LEU A 60 4.08 4.75 12.65
CA LEU A 60 2.78 5.08 13.21
C LEU A 60 2.95 6.20 14.25
N PRO A 61 1.94 7.07 14.42
CA PRO A 61 1.83 7.95 15.57
C PRO A 61 1.91 7.17 16.90
N PRO A 62 2.21 7.86 18.02
CA PRO A 62 2.26 7.21 19.32
C PRO A 62 0.95 6.52 19.71
N ILE A 63 1.00 5.21 19.93
CA ILE A 63 -0.14 4.41 20.38
C ILE A 63 -0.36 4.67 21.89
N VAL A 64 -1.50 5.26 22.23
CA VAL A 64 -1.86 5.58 23.62
C VAL A 64 -2.69 4.45 24.23
N ASN A 65 -2.37 4.00 25.45
CA ASN A 65 -3.15 2.98 26.18
C ASN A 65 -3.41 1.67 25.41
N LYS A 66 -2.50 1.28 24.50
CA LYS A 66 -2.64 0.11 23.60
C LYS A 66 -3.86 0.19 22.67
N LYS A 67 -4.32 1.41 22.39
CA LYS A 67 -5.47 1.72 21.55
C LYS A 67 -5.02 2.39 20.25
N TYR A 68 -5.65 1.99 19.15
CA TYR A 68 -5.36 2.40 17.80
C TYR A 68 -6.51 3.27 17.29
N GLN A 69 -6.18 4.52 16.97
CA GLN A 69 -7.10 5.48 16.38
C GLN A 69 -7.22 5.27 14.87
N THR A 70 -8.19 5.93 14.24
CA THR A 70 -8.45 5.90 12.80
C THR A 70 -7.19 6.09 11.95
N GLU A 71 -6.35 7.07 12.30
CA GLU A 71 -5.07 7.34 11.62
C GLU A 71 -4.10 6.16 11.63
N HIS A 72 -4.08 5.37 12.71
CA HIS A 72 -3.23 4.19 12.80
C HIS A 72 -3.71 3.12 11.81
N VAL A 73 -5.03 2.90 11.72
CA VAL A 73 -5.61 1.91 10.80
C VAL A 73 -5.35 2.32 9.34
N MET A 74 -5.51 3.61 9.02
CA MET A 74 -5.20 4.17 7.70
C MET A 74 -3.74 3.92 7.30
N LEU A 75 -2.79 4.22 8.19
CA LEU A 75 -1.37 4.00 7.92
C LEU A 75 -1.02 2.52 7.83
N ILE A 76 -1.56 1.68 8.72
CA ILE A 76 -1.36 0.22 8.65
C ILE A 76 -1.88 -0.31 7.30
N GLN A 77 -3.01 0.21 6.79
CA GLN A 77 -3.55 -0.18 5.48
C GLN A 77 -2.58 0.17 4.34
N MET A 78 -2.05 1.40 4.33
CA MET A 78 -1.07 1.82 3.33
C MET A 78 0.21 0.97 3.40
N ILE A 79 0.76 0.77 4.61
CA ILE A 79 1.95 -0.05 4.83
C ILE A 79 1.69 -1.50 4.40
N TYR A 80 0.50 -2.04 4.69
CA TYR A 80 0.11 -3.39 4.34
C TYR A 80 0.13 -3.64 2.83
N GLN A 81 -0.31 -2.67 2.02
CA GLN A 81 -0.27 -2.75 0.56
C GLN A 81 1.16 -2.58 0.01
N LEU A 82 1.98 -1.71 0.62
CA LEU A 82 3.35 -1.45 0.15
C LEU A 82 4.34 -2.56 0.50
N LYS A 83 4.22 -3.21 1.66
CA LYS A 83 5.19 -4.20 2.18
C LYS A 83 5.41 -5.43 1.29
N GLY A 84 4.47 -5.72 0.38
CA GLY A 84 4.58 -6.86 -0.54
C GLY A 84 5.61 -6.62 -1.65
N ALA A 85 5.88 -5.35 -1.97
CA ALA A 85 6.80 -4.96 -3.03
C ALA A 85 8.04 -4.22 -2.51
N LEU A 86 7.92 -3.46 -1.42
CA LEU A 86 8.96 -2.55 -0.94
C LEU A 86 9.61 -3.03 0.37
N SER A 87 10.85 -2.62 0.58
CA SER A 87 11.53 -2.81 1.87
C SER A 87 10.94 -1.90 2.95
N LEU A 88 11.24 -2.18 4.22
CA LEU A 88 10.77 -1.31 5.30
C LEU A 88 11.32 0.11 5.14
N GLN A 89 12.61 0.25 4.80
CA GLN A 89 13.28 1.53 4.58
C GLN A 89 12.61 2.36 3.48
N ASP A 90 12.25 1.71 2.38
CA ASP A 90 11.54 2.35 1.25
C ASP A 90 10.16 2.85 1.69
N ILE A 91 9.46 2.07 2.51
CA ILE A 91 8.18 2.47 3.08
C ILE A 91 8.34 3.69 4.00
N GLU A 92 9.39 3.75 4.82
CA GLU A 92 9.66 4.95 5.64
C GLU A 92 9.90 6.17 4.74
N THR A 93 10.68 6.01 3.68
CA THR A 93 10.91 7.07 2.68
C THR A 93 9.60 7.54 2.06
N VAL A 94 8.75 6.63 1.58
CA VAL A 94 7.44 6.97 0.99
C VAL A 94 6.54 7.69 1.99
N LEU A 95 6.39 7.16 3.20
CA LEU A 95 5.49 7.75 4.21
C LEU A 95 5.95 9.13 4.70
N SER A 96 7.25 9.40 4.68
CA SER A 96 7.78 10.71 5.08
C SER A 96 7.24 11.88 4.23
N TYR A 97 6.83 11.63 2.97
CA TYR A 97 6.25 12.65 2.09
C TYR A 97 4.83 13.04 2.47
N ILE A 98 4.09 12.13 3.09
CA ILE A 98 2.74 12.42 3.57
C ILE A 98 2.72 12.81 5.04
N SER A 99 3.82 12.62 5.78
CA SER A 99 3.94 12.93 7.22
C SER A 99 3.35 14.30 7.61
N PRO A 100 3.64 15.43 6.89
CA PRO A 100 3.06 16.73 7.24
C PRO A 100 1.53 16.80 7.06
N SER A 101 0.98 15.96 6.18
CA SER A 101 -0.46 15.86 5.94
C SER A 101 -1.14 14.93 6.94
N ILE A 102 -0.42 14.00 7.56
CA ILE A 102 -0.98 13.04 8.53
C ILE A 102 -1.27 13.71 9.88
N GLU A 103 -0.50 14.73 10.26
CA GLU A 103 -0.66 15.46 11.53
C GLU A 103 -1.96 16.28 11.61
N ASP A 104 -2.47 16.75 10.46
CA ASP A 104 -3.75 17.43 10.37
C ASP A 104 -4.86 16.46 10.00
N GLU A 105 -5.87 16.33 10.85
CA GLU A 105 -6.95 15.35 10.66
C GLU A 105 -7.67 15.50 9.33
N LYS A 106 -7.98 16.72 8.89
CA LYS A 106 -8.72 16.95 7.65
C LYS A 106 -7.88 16.59 6.44
N LYS A 107 -6.60 16.99 6.42
CA LYS A 107 -5.66 16.65 5.35
C LYS A 107 -5.41 15.16 5.30
N ARG A 108 -5.18 14.52 6.45
CA ARG A 108 -5.00 13.07 6.54
C ARG A 108 -6.18 12.32 5.95
N ASN A 109 -7.38 12.70 6.36
CA ASN A 109 -8.61 12.09 5.89
C ASN A 109 -8.76 12.24 4.37
N HIS A 110 -8.46 13.42 3.82
CA HIS A 110 -8.46 13.66 2.37
C HIS A 110 -7.41 12.81 1.64
N VAL A 111 -6.16 12.78 2.13
CA VAL A 111 -5.08 11.97 1.53
C VAL A 111 -5.44 10.49 1.50
N TYR A 112 -6.05 9.99 2.59
CA TYR A 112 -6.48 8.60 2.64
C TYR A 112 -7.63 8.30 1.69
N ASP A 113 -8.64 9.17 1.62
CA ASP A 113 -9.78 9.00 0.70
C ASP A 113 -9.32 9.03 -0.77
N ASP A 114 -8.39 9.93 -1.12
CA ASP A 114 -7.77 10.00 -2.44
C ASP A 114 -6.96 8.75 -2.75
N TYR A 115 -6.18 8.27 -1.78
CA TYR A 115 -5.42 7.03 -1.91
C TYR A 115 -6.34 5.84 -2.21
N VAL A 116 -7.40 5.65 -1.42
CA VAL A 116 -8.39 4.59 -1.62
C VAL A 116 -9.05 4.69 -2.99
N THR A 117 -9.47 5.90 -3.38
CA THR A 117 -10.11 6.16 -4.68
C THR A 117 -9.18 5.81 -5.85
N LEU A 118 -7.92 6.23 -5.76
CA LEU A 118 -6.91 5.95 -6.76
C LEU A 118 -6.61 4.46 -6.86
N MET A 119 -6.43 3.78 -5.73
CA MET A 119 -6.18 2.33 -5.68
C MET A 119 -7.31 1.54 -6.33
N LYS A 120 -8.58 1.86 -6.01
CA LYS A 120 -9.77 1.25 -6.62
C LYS A 120 -9.87 1.50 -8.12
N LYS A 121 -9.54 2.72 -8.56
CA LYS A 121 -9.51 3.03 -10.00
C LYS A 121 -8.47 2.18 -10.71
N GLN A 122 -7.25 2.08 -10.17
CA GLN A 122 -6.18 1.28 -10.77
C GLN A 122 -6.54 -0.21 -10.86
N ALA A 123 -7.19 -0.78 -9.84
CA ALA A 123 -7.66 -2.17 -9.88
C ALA A 123 -8.66 -2.40 -11.03
N ARG A 124 -9.62 -1.48 -11.22
CA ARG A 124 -10.56 -1.54 -12.36
C ARG A 124 -9.84 -1.40 -13.71
N ASP A 125 -8.93 -0.45 -13.83
CA ASP A 125 -8.17 -0.24 -15.07
C ASP A 125 -7.31 -1.48 -15.41
N ALA A 126 -6.76 -2.17 -14.41
CA ALA A 126 -5.99 -3.40 -14.60
C ALA A 126 -6.84 -4.57 -15.12
N VAL A 127 -8.12 -4.66 -14.70
CA VAL A 127 -9.06 -5.65 -15.24
C VAL A 127 -9.33 -5.41 -16.73
N GLU A 128 -9.49 -4.16 -17.15
CA GLU A 128 -9.68 -3.83 -18.56
C GLU A 128 -8.41 -4.08 -19.38
N MET A 129 -7.24 -3.77 -18.83
CA MET A 129 -5.96 -4.12 -19.45
C MET A 129 -5.80 -5.64 -19.63
N LYS A 130 -6.20 -6.44 -18.63
CA LYS A 130 -6.21 -7.90 -18.73
C LYS A 130 -7.14 -8.38 -19.84
N LYS A 131 -8.35 -7.84 -19.94
CA LYS A 131 -9.31 -8.22 -21.01
C LYS A 131 -8.75 -7.92 -22.41
N ALA A 132 -8.09 -6.78 -22.58
CA ALA A 132 -7.45 -6.43 -23.84
C ALA A 132 -6.34 -7.42 -24.21
N MET A 133 -5.49 -7.78 -23.23
CA MET A 133 -4.43 -8.77 -23.41
C MET A 133 -4.99 -10.16 -23.77
N GLU A 134 -6.07 -10.60 -23.12
CA GLU A 134 -6.73 -11.87 -23.46
C GLU A 134 -7.33 -11.87 -24.88
N ALA A 135 -7.83 -10.72 -25.34
CA ALA A 135 -8.32 -10.58 -26.72
C ALA A 135 -7.19 -10.71 -27.76
N ASP A 136 -6.00 -10.17 -27.47
CA ASP A 136 -4.82 -10.31 -28.34
C ASP A 136 -4.35 -11.77 -28.45
N LEU A 137 -4.55 -12.55 -27.38
CA LEU A 137 -4.17 -13.97 -27.29
C LEU A 137 -5.25 -14.93 -27.79
N ALA A 138 -6.41 -14.44 -28.25
CA ALA A 138 -7.57 -15.27 -28.60
C ALA A 138 -7.34 -16.27 -29.76
N ARG A 139 -6.24 -16.15 -30.51
CA ARG A 139 -5.87 -17.05 -31.61
C ARG A 139 -4.87 -18.14 -31.20
N GLU A 140 -4.31 -18.05 -30.01
CA GLU A 140 -3.35 -19.02 -29.48
C GLU A 140 -4.06 -20.29 -28.99
N GLU A 141 -3.30 -21.38 -28.83
CA GLU A 141 -3.77 -22.56 -28.09
C GLU A 141 -4.02 -22.18 -26.62
N GLU A 142 -5.06 -22.74 -26.00
CA GLU A 142 -5.46 -22.44 -24.61
C GLU A 142 -4.28 -22.52 -23.63
N SER A 143 -3.45 -23.56 -23.73
CA SER A 143 -2.27 -23.76 -22.87
C SER A 143 -1.22 -22.64 -23.02
N LEU A 144 -1.05 -22.11 -24.24
CA LEU A 144 -0.13 -21.02 -24.55
C LEU A 144 -0.73 -19.67 -24.14
N ALA A 145 -2.03 -19.46 -24.37
CA ALA A 145 -2.74 -18.25 -23.95
C ALA A 145 -2.67 -18.06 -22.42
N ASP A 146 -2.87 -19.13 -21.66
CA ASP A 146 -2.71 -19.13 -20.19
C ASP A 146 -1.28 -18.79 -19.78
N PHE A 147 -0.29 -19.45 -20.41
CA PHE A 147 1.12 -19.19 -20.13
C PHE A 147 1.49 -17.72 -20.39
N PHE A 148 1.14 -17.17 -21.55
CA PHE A 148 1.44 -15.79 -21.90
C PHE A 148 0.72 -14.79 -21.00
N SER A 149 -0.54 -15.05 -20.67
CA SER A 149 -1.32 -14.19 -19.76
C SER A 149 -0.68 -14.14 -18.37
N ILE A 150 -0.33 -15.29 -17.79
CA ILE A 150 0.32 -15.36 -16.47
C ILE A 150 1.69 -14.69 -16.51
N ALA A 151 2.51 -15.00 -17.51
CA ALA A 151 3.85 -14.43 -17.67
C ALA A 151 3.79 -12.90 -17.78
N SER A 152 2.85 -12.38 -18.57
CA SER A 152 2.66 -10.94 -18.76
C SER A 152 2.23 -10.23 -17.47
N LEU A 153 1.26 -10.78 -16.72
CA LEU A 153 0.83 -10.21 -15.44
C LEU A 153 1.97 -10.13 -14.42
N VAL A 154 2.77 -11.20 -14.31
CA VAL A 154 3.93 -11.24 -13.41
C VAL A 154 5.01 -10.26 -13.87
N GLN A 155 5.31 -10.22 -15.16
CA GLN A 155 6.31 -9.32 -15.73
C GLN A 155 5.91 -7.85 -15.54
N LEU A 156 4.63 -7.52 -15.73
CA LEU A 156 4.12 -6.17 -15.52
C LEU A 156 4.21 -5.76 -14.05
N SER A 157 3.90 -6.67 -13.12
CA SER A 157 4.12 -6.43 -11.68
C SER A 157 5.59 -6.12 -11.37
N ALA A 158 6.53 -6.84 -11.98
CA ALA A 158 7.96 -6.61 -11.78
C ALA A 158 8.40 -5.25 -12.37
N VAL A 159 7.86 -4.86 -13.52
CA VAL A 159 8.13 -3.55 -14.15
C VAL A 159 7.63 -2.41 -13.26
N PHE A 160 6.39 -2.48 -12.75
CA PHE A 160 5.86 -1.45 -11.86
C PHE A 160 6.64 -1.35 -10.55
N ARG A 161 7.05 -2.50 -9.98
CA ARG A 161 7.92 -2.52 -8.81
C ARG A 161 9.22 -1.76 -9.07
N LYS A 162 9.90 -2.03 -10.19
CA LYS A 162 11.14 -1.34 -10.56
C LYS A 162 10.94 0.16 -10.77
N MET A 163 9.84 0.56 -11.42
CA MET A 163 9.49 1.98 -11.57
C MET A 163 9.27 2.68 -10.22
N ALA A 164 8.71 1.97 -9.23
CA ALA A 164 8.54 2.49 -7.88
C ALA A 164 9.89 2.62 -7.16
N GLU A 165 10.75 1.59 -7.23
CA GLU A 165 12.11 1.60 -6.66
C GLU A 165 12.94 2.76 -7.26
N ASP A 166 12.98 2.90 -8.60
CA ASP A 166 13.69 4.00 -9.28
C ASP A 166 13.19 5.38 -8.81
N ARG A 167 11.88 5.53 -8.57
CA ARG A 167 11.33 6.78 -8.05
C ARG A 167 11.78 7.03 -6.60
N ILE A 168 11.82 6.00 -5.76
CA ILE A 168 12.26 6.12 -4.36
C ILE A 168 13.75 6.45 -4.27
N ASP A 169 14.56 5.88 -5.14
CA ASP A 169 16.00 6.18 -5.24
C ASP A 169 16.21 7.65 -5.61
N THR A 170 15.53 8.14 -6.64
CA THR A 170 15.57 9.55 -7.06
C THR A 170 15.18 10.50 -5.90
N LEU A 171 14.13 10.14 -5.16
CA LEU A 171 13.64 10.92 -4.02
C LEU A 171 14.66 10.98 -2.86
N SER A 172 15.37 9.88 -2.64
CA SER A 172 16.41 9.79 -1.60
C SER A 172 17.62 10.66 -1.93
N GLU A 173 17.98 10.76 -3.22
CA GLU A 173 19.03 11.65 -3.71
C GLU A 173 18.65 13.14 -3.55
N GLU A 174 17.42 13.52 -3.91
CA GLU A 174 16.91 14.90 -3.78
C GLU A 174 16.95 15.41 -2.33
N LYS A 175 16.57 14.56 -1.37
CA LYS A 175 16.65 14.89 0.06
C LYS A 175 18.08 15.13 0.51
N THR A 176 19.00 14.25 0.13
CA THR A 176 20.41 14.34 0.48
C THR A 176 21.03 15.64 -0.06
N GLN A 177 20.70 16.03 -1.29
CA GLN A 177 21.17 17.29 -1.89
C GLN A 177 20.62 18.53 -1.17
N THR A 178 19.34 18.50 -0.78
CA THR A 178 18.70 19.61 -0.06
C THR A 178 19.34 19.83 1.31
N GLU A 179 19.59 18.77 2.08
CA GLU A 179 20.25 18.85 3.39
C GLU A 179 21.72 19.32 3.28
N THR A 180 22.43 18.89 2.23
CA THR A 180 23.81 19.30 1.97
C THR A 180 23.91 20.79 1.64
N ASN A 181 22.92 21.35 0.94
CA ASN A 181 22.88 22.76 0.56
C ASN A 181 22.53 23.67 1.75
N VAL A 182 21.61 23.25 2.63
CA VAL A 182 21.29 23.98 3.87
C VAL A 182 22.49 24.01 4.82
N SER A 183 23.18 22.87 5.01
CA SER A 183 24.37 22.78 5.88
C SER A 183 25.56 23.61 5.41
N LYS A 184 25.67 23.94 4.12
CA LYS A 184 26.70 24.87 3.61
C LYS A 184 26.33 26.32 3.87
N HIS A 185 25.05 26.68 3.76
CA HIS A 185 24.58 28.04 4.00
C HIS A 185 24.72 28.47 5.48
N ASP A 186 24.48 27.55 6.42
CA ASP A 186 24.64 27.79 7.86
C ASP A 186 26.10 27.85 8.33
N ARG A 187 27.06 27.41 7.51
CA ARG A 187 28.50 27.48 7.81
C ARG A 187 29.17 28.75 7.29
N ASP A 188 28.56 29.41 6.32
CA ASP A 188 29.05 30.64 5.69
C ASP A 188 28.33 31.91 6.22
N SER A 189 27.47 31.77 7.24
CA SER A 189 26.77 32.85 7.96
C SER A 189 27.30 33.02 9.38
#